data_AF-A0A7V9AGA1-F1
#
_entry.id   AF-A0A7V9AGA1-F1
#
_cell.length_a   1.000
_cell.length_b   1.000
_cell.length_c   1.000
_cell.angle_alpha   90.00
_cell.angle_beta   90.00
_cell.angle_gamma   90.00
#
_symmetry.space_group_name_H-M   'P 1'
#
loop_
_entity.id
_entity.type
_entity.pdbx_description
1 polymer ?
#
loop_
_entity_poly.entity_id
_entity_poly.type
_entity_poly.pdbx_seq_one_letter_code
_entity_poly.pdbx_strand_id
1 'polypeptide(L)'
;MKRRRIVVMGFMGSCPIAGVIWQHVHYIVGLQRLGHDVYYVEDSARLPYNPIVGEVNFGFDYAAKLLRKIAREFGFKDRWSYRARYLRSDPGAGLSRQKLRELYRDADAVLNVCGAQELHDEVRKNPCLIYIESDPGPEQVRVDQSDQKTLAHLRGYQRLFTFGENVGTKEFPVPSRGLRWLPTRQPVVTDFWKTDQGPQRGDLFTSIANWNTGGQKDIIWRGEKYLWSKSREFLRFIAAPRKCAETFELATEIRNARTRARFERYGWRLRAP
;
A
#
# COMPACT_ATOMS: atom_id res chain seq x y z
N MET A 1 -9.09 14.36 -22.82
CA MET A 1 -8.23 14.95 -21.76
C MET A 1 -6.84 15.23 -22.32
N LYS A 2 -6.15 16.30 -21.88
CA LYS A 2 -4.73 16.54 -22.26
C LYS A 2 -3.86 15.44 -21.64
N ARG A 3 -3.00 14.81 -22.45
CA ARG A 3 -2.01 13.82 -21.99
C ARG A 3 -1.06 14.48 -20.99
N ARG A 4 -0.77 13.78 -19.89
CA ARG A 4 0.06 14.24 -18.77
C ARG A 4 1.09 13.16 -18.45
N ARG A 5 2.25 13.55 -17.96
CA ARG A 5 3.29 12.67 -17.43
C ARG A 5 3.13 12.56 -15.92
N ILE A 6 2.81 11.36 -15.43
CA ILE A 6 2.49 11.12 -14.03
C ILE A 6 3.43 10.05 -13.47
N VAL A 7 4.04 10.33 -12.33
CA VAL A 7 4.82 9.34 -11.58
C VAL A 7 3.95 8.79 -10.46
N VAL A 8 3.83 7.47 -10.39
CA VAL A 8 3.23 6.74 -9.27
C VAL A 8 4.37 6.15 -8.46
N MET A 9 4.56 6.68 -7.25
CA MET A 9 5.48 6.14 -6.27
C MET A 9 4.76 5.11 -5.40
N GLY A 10 5.44 3.98 -5.16
CA GLY A 10 4.86 2.84 -4.45
C GLY A 10 5.90 1.93 -3.84
N PHE A 11 5.55 0.68 -3.53
CA PHE A 11 6.46 -0.25 -2.85
C PHE A 11 6.19 -1.73 -3.21
N MET A 12 5.72 -2.00 -4.42
CA MET A 12 5.47 -3.34 -4.97
C MET A 12 6.71 -4.25 -4.96
N GLY A 13 7.86 -3.74 -5.34
CA GLY A 13 9.16 -4.42 -5.33
C GLY A 13 9.70 -4.57 -3.92
N SER A 14 9.60 -3.52 -3.09
CA SER A 14 10.09 -3.54 -1.71
C SER A 14 9.21 -4.35 -0.74
N CYS A 15 7.95 -4.57 -1.07
CA CYS A 15 7.02 -5.41 -0.33
C CYS A 15 6.12 -6.19 -1.32
N PRO A 16 6.63 -7.29 -1.89
CA PRO A 16 6.00 -7.99 -3.01
C PRO A 16 4.85 -8.91 -2.60
N ILE A 17 3.88 -8.35 -1.89
CA ILE A 17 2.64 -9.00 -1.50
C ILE A 17 1.54 -8.61 -2.49
N ALA A 18 0.68 -9.56 -2.86
CA ALA A 18 -0.36 -9.36 -3.89
C ALA A 18 -1.23 -8.11 -3.65
N GLY A 19 -1.64 -7.87 -2.40
CA GLY A 19 -2.42 -6.67 -2.05
C GLY A 19 -1.68 -5.36 -2.36
N VAL A 20 -0.38 -5.28 -2.05
CA VAL A 20 0.46 -4.12 -2.36
C VAL A 20 0.60 -3.97 -3.87
N ILE A 21 0.79 -5.06 -4.61
CA ILE A 21 0.90 -5.03 -6.07
C ILE A 21 -0.38 -4.49 -6.69
N TRP A 22 -1.54 -5.07 -6.38
CA TRP A 22 -2.82 -4.64 -6.93
C TRP A 22 -3.17 -3.20 -6.58
N GLN A 23 -2.83 -2.76 -5.36
CA GLN A 23 -3.03 -1.39 -4.93
C GLN A 23 -2.39 -0.37 -5.91
N HIS A 24 -1.18 -0.63 -6.37
CA HIS A 24 -0.46 0.28 -7.27
C HIS A 24 -0.77 0.03 -8.75
N VAL A 25 -0.95 -1.24 -9.16
CA VAL A 25 -1.33 -1.60 -10.54
C VAL A 25 -2.62 -0.89 -10.96
N HIS A 26 -3.61 -0.76 -10.08
CA HIS A 26 -4.83 -0.04 -10.40
C HIS A 26 -4.62 1.46 -10.66
N TYR A 27 -3.72 2.12 -9.91
CA TYR A 27 -3.34 3.50 -10.23
C TYR A 27 -2.65 3.58 -11.59
N ILE A 28 -1.68 2.69 -11.85
CA ILE A 28 -0.90 2.70 -13.09
C ILE A 28 -1.81 2.51 -14.30
N VAL A 29 -2.57 1.41 -14.32
CA VAL A 29 -3.42 1.04 -15.45
C VAL A 29 -4.60 1.99 -15.60
N GLY A 30 -5.22 2.42 -14.49
CA GLY A 30 -6.30 3.40 -14.54
C GLY A 30 -5.86 4.70 -15.21
N LEU A 31 -4.71 5.25 -14.81
CA LEU A 31 -4.16 6.47 -15.40
C LEU A 31 -3.71 6.27 -16.86
N GLN A 32 -3.17 5.11 -17.22
CA GLN A 32 -2.85 4.78 -18.61
C GLN A 32 -4.10 4.77 -19.50
N ARG A 33 -5.20 4.16 -19.02
CA ARG A 33 -6.49 4.11 -19.74
C ARG A 33 -7.14 5.48 -19.90
N LEU A 34 -6.83 6.43 -19.01
CA LEU A 34 -7.21 7.84 -19.15
C LEU A 34 -6.33 8.61 -20.16
N GLY A 35 -5.36 7.94 -20.80
CA GLY A 35 -4.51 8.50 -21.85
C GLY A 35 -3.25 9.22 -21.34
N HIS A 36 -2.80 8.93 -20.11
CA HIS A 36 -1.61 9.54 -19.52
C HIS A 36 -0.33 8.71 -19.73
N ASP A 37 0.82 9.39 -19.67
CA ASP A 37 2.13 8.76 -19.58
C ASP A 37 2.49 8.45 -18.14
N VAL A 38 2.34 7.19 -17.76
CA VAL A 38 2.49 6.77 -16.37
C VAL A 38 3.83 6.05 -16.17
N TYR A 39 4.54 6.49 -15.14
CA TYR A 39 5.79 5.89 -14.67
C TYR A 39 5.59 5.35 -13.26
N TYR A 40 6.23 4.22 -12.95
CA TYR A 40 6.23 3.64 -11.61
C TYR A 40 7.62 3.74 -10.96
N VAL A 41 7.71 4.23 -9.72
CA VAL A 41 9.01 4.46 -9.08
C VAL A 41 9.03 3.98 -7.63
N GLU A 42 10.11 3.29 -7.25
CA GLU A 42 10.54 3.09 -5.87
C GLU A 42 11.93 3.68 -5.72
N ASP A 43 12.10 4.59 -4.77
CA ASP A 43 13.33 5.37 -4.54
C ASP A 43 13.50 5.62 -3.04
N SER A 44 13.86 4.57 -2.31
CA SER A 44 13.80 4.55 -0.83
C SER A 44 15.12 4.14 -0.18
N ALA A 45 15.37 4.70 1.01
CA ALA A 45 16.44 4.25 1.91
C ALA A 45 15.96 3.16 2.89
N ARG A 46 14.71 2.71 2.78
CA ARG A 46 14.19 1.61 3.59
C ARG A 46 14.61 0.27 3.01
N LEU A 47 15.08 -0.64 3.88
CA LEU A 47 15.37 -2.01 3.48
C LEU A 47 14.09 -2.74 3.04
N PRO A 48 14.13 -3.47 1.92
CA PRO A 48 12.96 -4.16 1.40
C PRO A 48 12.78 -5.54 2.06
N TYR A 49 11.55 -6.06 2.02
CA TYR A 49 11.23 -7.43 2.44
C TYR A 49 11.45 -8.41 1.29
N ASN A 50 12.39 -9.34 1.47
CA ASN A 50 12.71 -10.37 0.51
C ASN A 50 11.80 -11.60 0.69
N PRO A 51 10.85 -11.85 -0.24
CA PRO A 51 9.87 -12.93 -0.10
C PRO A 51 10.47 -14.32 -0.35
N ILE A 52 11.67 -14.41 -0.93
CA ILE A 52 12.31 -15.70 -1.24
C ILE A 52 12.90 -16.31 0.03
N VAL A 53 13.49 -15.48 0.89
CA VAL A 53 14.09 -15.91 2.16
C VAL A 53 13.22 -15.56 3.37
N GLY A 54 12.19 -14.74 3.19
CA GLY A 54 11.21 -14.43 4.23
C GLY A 54 11.67 -13.39 5.25
N GLU A 55 12.60 -12.51 4.91
CA GLU A 55 13.19 -11.52 5.84
C GLU A 55 13.47 -10.16 5.18
N VAL A 56 13.76 -9.14 6.01
CA VAL A 56 14.24 -7.83 5.55
C VAL A 56 15.76 -7.88 5.42
N ASN A 57 16.28 -7.64 4.22
CA ASN A 57 17.71 -7.62 3.96
C ASN A 57 18.09 -6.68 2.80
N PHE A 58 19.37 -6.62 2.46
CA PHE A 58 19.91 -5.71 1.45
C PHE A 58 19.70 -6.15 -0.01
N GLY A 59 19.24 -7.38 -0.24
CA GLY A 59 19.05 -7.91 -1.59
C GLY A 59 17.83 -7.28 -2.28
N PHE A 60 17.96 -6.94 -3.56
CA PHE A 60 16.83 -6.39 -4.36
C PHE A 60 16.64 -7.05 -5.73
N ASP A 61 17.41 -8.10 -6.06
CA ASP A 61 17.30 -8.77 -7.37
C ASP A 61 15.89 -9.32 -7.64
N TYR A 62 15.20 -9.79 -6.59
CA TYR A 62 13.81 -10.24 -6.70
C TYR A 62 12.89 -9.07 -7.06
N ALA A 63 13.10 -7.89 -6.47
CA ALA A 63 12.29 -6.69 -6.74
C ALA A 63 12.47 -6.27 -8.19
N ALA A 64 13.70 -6.26 -8.71
CA ALA A 64 13.98 -5.95 -10.11
C ALA A 64 13.33 -6.97 -11.07
N LYS A 65 13.40 -8.28 -10.78
CA LYS A 65 12.76 -9.34 -11.57
C LYS A 65 11.24 -9.20 -11.57
N LEU A 66 10.64 -8.98 -10.40
CA LEU A 66 9.21 -8.80 -10.22
C LEU A 66 8.70 -7.57 -10.97
N LEU A 67 9.31 -6.40 -10.74
CA LEU A 67 8.89 -5.15 -11.38
C LEU A 67 9.03 -5.26 -12.90
N ARG A 68 10.08 -5.89 -13.43
CA ARG A 68 10.20 -6.16 -14.86
C ARG A 68 9.06 -7.04 -15.40
N LYS A 69 8.65 -8.07 -14.66
CA LYS A 69 7.52 -8.94 -15.02
C LYS A 69 6.21 -8.14 -15.06
N ILE A 70 5.87 -7.47 -13.96
CA ILE A 70 4.65 -6.66 -13.83
C ILE A 70 4.63 -5.55 -14.89
N ALA A 71 5.77 -4.90 -15.16
CA ALA A 71 5.86 -3.85 -16.16
C ALA A 71 5.56 -4.34 -17.58
N ARG A 72 5.96 -5.57 -17.92
CA ARG A 72 5.60 -6.19 -19.21
C ARG A 72 4.12 -6.52 -19.27
N GLU A 73 3.60 -7.13 -18.21
CA GLU A 73 2.22 -7.59 -18.10
C GLU A 73 1.21 -6.43 -18.18
N PHE A 74 1.50 -5.30 -17.53
CA PHE A 74 0.59 -4.15 -17.44
C PHE A 74 1.05 -2.94 -18.28
N GLY A 75 1.91 -3.13 -19.28
CA GLY A 75 2.16 -2.11 -20.31
C GLY A 75 3.04 -0.91 -19.90
N PHE A 76 3.92 -1.07 -18.92
CA PHE A 76 4.88 -0.04 -18.47
C PHE A 76 6.36 -0.50 -18.51
N LYS A 77 6.70 -1.46 -19.38
CA LYS A 77 8.03 -2.14 -19.48
C LYS A 77 9.28 -1.24 -19.42
N ASP A 78 9.20 -0.01 -19.96
CA ASP A 78 10.31 0.96 -20.01
C ASP A 78 10.04 2.23 -19.17
N ARG A 79 9.00 2.20 -18.33
CA ARG A 79 8.50 3.32 -17.54
C ARG A 79 8.48 2.98 -16.06
N TRP A 80 9.56 2.36 -15.56
CA TRP A 80 9.69 2.09 -14.13
C TRP A 80 11.13 2.24 -13.64
N SER A 81 11.29 2.46 -12.33
CA SER A 81 12.59 2.53 -11.66
C SER A 81 12.49 1.97 -10.24
N TYR A 82 13.55 1.28 -9.81
CA TYR A 82 13.79 0.90 -8.43
C TYR A 82 15.17 1.39 -8.02
N ARG A 83 15.28 2.14 -6.92
CA ARG A 83 16.54 2.66 -6.37
C ARG A 83 16.73 2.19 -4.94
N ALA A 84 17.84 1.49 -4.70
CA ALA A 84 18.23 0.98 -3.39
C ALA A 84 19.09 2.01 -2.66
N ARG A 85 18.49 3.12 -2.21
CA ARG A 85 19.25 4.23 -1.58
C ARG A 85 19.93 3.84 -0.27
N TYR A 86 19.54 2.72 0.32
CA TYR A 86 20.16 2.12 1.49
C TYR A 86 21.55 1.51 1.22
N LEU A 87 21.98 1.44 -0.05
CA LEU A 87 23.31 1.01 -0.46
C LEU A 87 24.15 2.22 -0.91
N ARG A 88 25.45 2.19 -0.61
CA ARG A 88 26.37 3.34 -0.80
C ARG A 88 26.46 3.86 -2.24
N SER A 89 26.34 2.99 -3.25
CA SER A 89 26.37 3.37 -4.66
C SER A 89 24.99 3.74 -5.23
N ASP A 90 23.94 3.65 -4.42
CA ASP A 90 22.54 3.75 -4.84
C ASP A 90 22.31 2.90 -6.12
N PRO A 91 22.52 1.58 -6.09
CA PRO A 91 22.26 0.73 -7.24
C PRO A 91 20.74 0.68 -7.49
N GLY A 92 20.36 0.28 -8.69
CA GLY A 92 18.96 0.20 -9.05
C GLY A 92 18.71 -0.53 -10.36
N ALA A 93 17.43 -0.66 -10.70
CA ALA A 93 16.96 -1.29 -11.92
C ALA A 93 15.89 -0.43 -12.60
N GLY A 94 15.71 -0.62 -13.91
CA GLY A 94 14.79 0.19 -14.71
C GLY A 94 15.48 1.43 -15.29
N LEU A 95 14.87 2.60 -15.14
CA LEU A 95 15.44 3.86 -15.64
C LEU A 95 16.82 4.15 -15.02
N SER A 96 17.69 4.79 -15.80
CA SER A 96 18.96 5.32 -15.28
C SER A 96 18.69 6.46 -14.29
N ARG A 97 19.62 6.68 -13.35
CA ARG A 97 19.52 7.78 -12.38
C ARG A 97 19.33 9.15 -13.04
N GLN A 98 20.01 9.38 -14.18
CA GLN A 98 19.83 10.61 -14.94
C GLN A 98 18.39 10.77 -15.45
N LYS A 99 17.85 9.75 -16.11
CA LYS A 99 16.47 9.75 -16.62
C LYS A 99 15.45 9.88 -15.48
N LEU A 100 15.71 9.29 -14.32
CA LEU A 100 14.84 9.41 -13.16
C LEU A 100 14.80 10.85 -12.62
N ARG A 101 15.95 11.53 -12.53
CA ARG A 101 16.01 12.94 -12.14
C ARG A 101 15.26 13.85 -13.11
N GLU A 102 15.45 13.63 -14.41
CA GLU A 102 14.71 14.34 -15.45
C GLU A 102 13.21 14.08 -15.33
N LEU A 103 12.82 12.82 -15.10
CA LEU A 103 11.43 12.44 -14.88
C LEU A 103 10.80 13.18 -13.70
N TYR A 104 11.45 13.25 -12.54
CA TYR A 104 10.91 13.97 -11.39
C TYR A 104 10.72 15.47 -11.68
N ARG A 105 11.68 16.10 -12.35
CA ARG A 105 11.59 17.52 -12.71
C ARG A 105 10.47 17.78 -13.72
N ASP A 106 10.31 16.90 -14.71
CA ASP A 106 9.49 17.14 -15.90
C ASP A 106 8.08 16.52 -15.81
N ALA A 107 7.79 15.72 -14.77
CA ALA A 107 6.45 15.16 -14.57
C ALA A 107 5.43 16.25 -14.18
N ASP A 108 4.21 16.13 -14.70
CA ASP A 108 3.10 17.01 -14.34
C ASP A 108 2.60 16.77 -12.90
N ALA A 109 2.78 15.55 -12.37
CA ALA A 109 2.46 15.20 -10.99
C ALA A 109 3.23 13.96 -10.51
N VAL A 110 3.48 13.89 -9.20
CA VAL A 110 4.02 12.70 -8.51
C VAL A 110 3.03 12.29 -7.42
N LEU A 111 2.50 11.08 -7.51
CA LEU A 111 1.57 10.48 -6.57
C LEU A 111 2.35 9.53 -5.65
N ASN A 112 2.54 9.91 -4.40
CA ASN A 112 3.13 9.04 -3.38
C ASN A 112 2.04 8.25 -2.65
N VAL A 113 1.75 7.07 -3.18
CA VAL A 113 0.73 6.17 -2.63
C VAL A 113 1.25 5.57 -1.32
N CYS A 114 0.41 5.59 -0.26
CA CYS A 114 0.77 5.22 1.12
C CYS A 114 1.85 6.09 1.77
N GLY A 115 2.30 7.18 1.14
CA GLY A 115 3.53 7.84 1.57
C GLY A 115 4.74 6.90 1.53
N ALA A 116 4.74 5.93 0.61
CA ALA A 116 5.69 4.83 0.61
C ALA A 116 7.16 5.24 0.44
N GLN A 117 7.39 6.43 -0.13
CA GLN A 117 8.69 6.93 -0.53
C GLN A 117 9.05 8.24 0.17
N GLU A 118 10.34 8.44 0.45
CA GLU A 118 10.85 9.66 1.05
C GLU A 118 10.89 10.84 0.05
N LEU A 119 10.57 12.05 0.52
CA LEU A 119 10.76 13.27 -0.26
C LEU A 119 12.20 13.79 -0.15
N HIS A 120 13.12 13.19 -0.89
CA HIS A 120 14.49 13.71 -1.04
C HIS A 120 14.56 14.84 -2.08
N ASP A 121 15.69 15.54 -2.14
CA ASP A 121 15.86 16.78 -2.92
C ASP A 121 15.48 16.66 -4.39
N GLU A 122 15.75 15.51 -5.02
CA GLU A 122 15.42 15.27 -6.43
C GLU A 122 13.88 15.20 -6.65
N VAL A 123 13.13 14.55 -5.75
CA VAL A 123 11.66 14.48 -5.82
C VAL A 123 11.04 15.84 -5.50
N ARG A 124 11.59 16.57 -4.51
CA ARG A 124 11.11 17.90 -4.09
C ARG A 124 11.17 18.97 -5.18
N LYS A 125 11.92 18.74 -6.25
CA LYS A 125 11.94 19.63 -7.43
C LYS A 125 10.66 19.60 -8.24
N ASN A 126 9.83 18.57 -8.08
CA ASN A 126 8.53 18.53 -8.74
C ASN A 126 7.56 19.52 -8.07
N PRO A 127 6.87 20.38 -8.83
CA PRO A 127 5.97 21.38 -8.27
C PRO A 127 4.60 20.81 -7.85
N CYS A 128 4.31 19.54 -8.12
CA CYS A 128 3.01 18.89 -7.93
C CYS A 128 3.18 17.53 -7.26
N LEU A 129 3.60 17.54 -5.99
CA LEU A 129 3.69 16.37 -5.13
C LEU A 129 2.34 16.11 -4.43
N ILE A 130 1.85 14.89 -4.58
CA ILE A 130 0.56 14.46 -4.06
C ILE A 130 0.79 13.29 -3.10
N TYR A 131 0.39 13.46 -1.84
CA TYR A 131 0.34 12.37 -0.87
C TYR A 131 -1.01 11.66 -0.98
N ILE A 132 -1.01 10.33 -0.95
CA ILE A 132 -2.25 9.54 -0.90
C ILE A 132 -2.19 8.63 0.33
N GLU A 133 -2.91 9.01 1.37
CA GLU A 133 -3.10 8.21 2.58
C GLU A 133 -4.05 7.05 2.29
N SER A 134 -3.55 5.82 2.40
CA SER A 134 -4.37 4.63 2.21
C SER A 134 -4.85 4.01 3.53
N ASP A 135 -4.19 4.30 4.65
CA ASP A 135 -4.49 3.75 5.98
C ASP A 135 -4.69 4.90 7.00
N PRO A 136 -5.76 5.71 6.86
CA PRO A 136 -5.98 6.87 7.70
C PRO A 136 -6.17 6.51 9.18
N GLY A 137 -5.67 7.39 10.05
CA GLY A 137 -5.74 7.29 11.50
C GLY A 137 -4.39 7.63 12.12
N PRO A 138 -3.35 6.80 11.92
CA PRO A 138 -2.05 6.98 12.57
C PRO A 138 -1.38 8.33 12.25
N GLU A 139 -1.34 8.73 10.99
CA GLU A 139 -0.74 9.98 10.51
C GLU A 139 -1.48 11.19 11.09
N GLN A 140 -2.81 11.17 11.09
CA GLN A 140 -3.63 12.26 11.63
C GLN A 140 -3.49 12.37 13.16
N VAL A 141 -3.36 11.23 13.86
CA VAL A 141 -3.07 11.22 15.31
C VAL A 141 -1.70 11.82 15.60
N ARG A 142 -0.66 11.47 14.83
CA ARG A 142 0.68 12.07 14.97
C ARG A 142 0.66 13.58 14.72
N VAL A 143 -0.13 14.04 13.75
CA VAL A 143 -0.37 15.47 13.49
C VAL A 143 -1.02 16.15 14.71
N ASP A 144 -2.06 15.56 15.30
CA ASP A 144 -2.70 16.12 16.50
C ASP A 144 -1.75 16.17 17.69
N GLN A 145 -0.87 15.17 17.80
CA GLN A 145 0.20 15.09 18.81
C GLN A 145 1.40 16.02 18.53
N SER A 146 1.33 16.85 17.49
CA SER A 146 2.37 17.82 17.12
C SER A 146 3.72 17.17 16.79
N ASP A 147 3.72 15.95 16.25
CA ASP A 147 4.92 15.29 15.77
C ASP A 147 5.54 16.10 14.60
N GLN A 148 6.67 16.73 14.88
CA GLN A 148 7.31 17.66 13.94
C GLN A 148 7.77 16.95 12.66
N LYS A 149 8.17 15.68 12.76
CA LYS A 149 8.61 14.89 11.60
C LYS A 149 7.45 14.64 10.64
N THR A 150 6.31 14.18 11.16
CA THR A 150 5.09 13.95 10.36
C THR A 150 4.57 15.27 9.77
N LEU A 151 4.54 16.35 10.55
CA LEU A 151 4.14 17.67 10.06
C LEU A 151 5.04 18.18 8.93
N ALA A 152 6.36 18.10 9.09
CA ALA A 152 7.31 18.51 8.06
C ALA A 152 7.21 17.63 6.80
N HIS A 153 6.99 16.32 6.98
CA HIS A 153 6.76 15.39 5.88
C HIS A 153 5.51 15.77 5.08
N LEU A 154 4.36 15.89 5.74
CA LEU A 154 3.07 16.19 5.08
C LEU A 154 3.03 17.59 4.47
N ARG A 155 3.64 18.60 5.10
CA ARG A 155 3.76 19.95 4.52
C ARG A 155 4.64 19.99 3.27
N GLY A 156 5.42 18.94 3.00
CA GLY A 156 6.21 18.82 1.78
C GLY A 156 5.39 18.57 0.52
N TYR A 157 4.10 18.23 0.64
CA TYR A 157 3.22 17.93 -0.49
C TYR A 157 2.29 19.11 -0.82
N GLN A 158 1.97 19.28 -2.10
CA GLN A 158 1.01 20.28 -2.55
C GLN A 158 -0.43 19.86 -2.26
N ARG A 159 -0.72 18.56 -2.27
CA ARG A 159 -2.06 18.03 -1.97
C ARG A 159 -1.95 16.78 -1.12
N LEU A 160 -2.86 16.65 -0.16
CA LEU A 160 -3.01 15.48 0.69
C LEU A 160 -4.36 14.84 0.38
N PHE A 161 -4.35 13.64 -0.16
CA PHE A 161 -5.54 12.82 -0.34
C PHE A 161 -5.59 11.70 0.70
N THR A 162 -6.79 11.19 0.97
CA THR A 162 -6.98 10.08 1.90
C THR A 162 -8.17 9.21 1.53
N PHE A 163 -8.07 7.90 1.78
CA PHE A 163 -9.20 6.98 1.72
C PHE A 163 -10.20 7.16 2.87
N GLY A 164 -9.83 7.90 3.90
CA GLY A 164 -10.71 8.23 5.02
C GLY A 164 -11.64 9.37 4.63
N GLU A 165 -12.81 9.04 4.10
CA GLU A 165 -13.76 10.05 3.58
C GLU A 165 -14.22 11.07 4.63
N ASN A 166 -14.19 10.67 5.91
CA ASN A 166 -14.57 11.53 7.03
C ASN A 166 -13.42 12.41 7.53
N VAL A 167 -12.17 12.18 7.12
CA VAL A 167 -11.00 12.92 7.64
C VAL A 167 -11.12 14.40 7.31
N GLY A 168 -10.98 15.24 8.34
CA GLY A 168 -11.14 16.70 8.22
C GLY A 168 -12.59 17.18 8.28
N THR A 169 -13.57 16.29 8.44
CA THR A 169 -14.96 16.63 8.74
C THR A 169 -15.24 16.56 10.24
N LYS A 170 -16.43 17.02 10.68
CA LYS A 170 -16.88 16.92 12.08
C LYS A 170 -17.06 15.48 12.58
N GLU A 171 -17.19 14.51 11.68
CA GLU A 171 -17.38 13.09 12.02
C GLU A 171 -16.06 12.37 12.32
N PHE A 172 -14.93 12.99 11.96
CA PHE A 172 -13.61 12.47 12.29
C PHE A 172 -13.03 13.25 13.47
N PRO A 173 -12.89 12.62 14.66
CA PRO A 173 -12.65 13.36 15.89
C PRO A 173 -11.19 13.83 16.05
N VAL A 174 -10.29 13.44 15.16
CA VAL A 174 -8.87 13.82 15.19
C VAL A 174 -8.68 15.16 14.48
N PRO A 175 -8.22 16.23 15.18
CA PRO A 175 -7.99 17.53 14.57
C PRO A 175 -6.94 17.50 13.45
N SER A 176 -7.23 18.16 12.33
CA SER A 176 -6.33 18.21 11.18
C SER A 176 -5.15 19.17 11.33
N ARG A 177 -5.17 20.03 12.37
CA ARG A 177 -4.13 21.04 12.68
C ARG A 177 -3.70 21.89 11.47
N GLY A 178 -4.68 22.28 10.65
CA GLY A 178 -4.47 23.13 9.47
C GLY A 178 -4.05 22.38 8.21
N LEU A 179 -3.86 21.06 8.25
CA LEU A 179 -3.68 20.26 7.05
C LEU A 179 -5.03 20.02 6.37
N ARG A 180 -5.11 20.29 5.06
CA ARG A 180 -6.30 20.04 4.26
C ARG A 180 -6.21 18.67 3.61
N TRP A 181 -7.02 17.73 4.10
CA TRP A 181 -7.21 16.42 3.52
C TRP A 181 -8.34 16.43 2.49
N LEU A 182 -8.12 15.77 1.35
CA LEU A 182 -9.10 15.60 0.29
C LEU A 182 -9.52 14.13 0.24
N PRO A 183 -10.82 13.81 0.27
CA PRO A 183 -11.26 12.43 0.16
C PRO A 183 -10.94 11.88 -1.23
N THR A 184 -10.54 10.62 -1.28
CA THR A 184 -10.43 9.81 -2.49
C THR A 184 -10.70 8.35 -2.15
N ARG A 185 -10.67 7.48 -3.16
CA ARG A 185 -10.81 6.03 -2.99
C ARG A 185 -9.70 5.31 -3.73
N GLN A 186 -9.46 4.06 -3.37
CA GLN A 186 -8.61 3.18 -4.17
C GLN A 186 -9.23 3.06 -5.57
N PRO A 187 -8.53 3.45 -6.65
CA PRO A 187 -8.99 3.14 -7.99
C PRO A 187 -9.05 1.63 -8.15
N VAL A 188 -10.09 1.16 -8.83
CA VAL A 188 -10.27 -0.26 -9.17
C VAL A 188 -10.51 -0.35 -10.67
N VAL A 189 -9.59 -1.01 -11.37
CA VAL A 189 -9.76 -1.37 -12.78
C VAL A 189 -10.59 -2.65 -12.81
N THR A 190 -11.91 -2.48 -12.94
CA THR A 190 -12.90 -3.54 -12.76
C THR A 190 -12.76 -4.69 -13.75
N ASP A 191 -12.23 -4.44 -14.95
CA ASP A 191 -12.00 -5.49 -15.95
C ASP A 191 -11.03 -6.58 -15.48
N PHE A 192 -10.12 -6.29 -14.54
CA PHE A 192 -9.23 -7.30 -13.97
C PHE A 192 -9.94 -8.30 -13.05
N TRP A 193 -11.17 -7.99 -12.65
CA TRP A 193 -11.97 -8.79 -11.75
C TRP A 193 -13.20 -9.41 -12.44
N LYS A 194 -13.34 -9.19 -13.76
CA LYS A 194 -14.38 -9.83 -14.55
C LYS A 194 -14.00 -11.28 -14.81
N THR A 195 -14.92 -12.16 -14.46
CA THR A 195 -14.86 -13.59 -14.74
C THR A 195 -16.17 -13.99 -15.40
N ASP A 196 -16.10 -14.80 -16.45
CA ASP A 196 -17.29 -15.35 -17.12
C ASP A 196 -17.93 -16.49 -16.32
N GLN A 197 -17.21 -17.02 -15.33
CA GLN A 197 -17.66 -18.09 -14.45
C GLN A 197 -18.11 -17.50 -13.12
N GLY A 198 -19.35 -17.78 -12.72
CA GLY A 198 -19.84 -17.52 -11.37
C GLY A 198 -19.26 -18.53 -10.36
N PRO A 199 -19.40 -18.26 -9.05
CA PRO A 199 -18.93 -19.18 -8.02
C PRO A 199 -19.63 -20.54 -8.14
N GLN A 200 -18.84 -21.60 -8.12
CA GLN A 200 -19.31 -22.98 -8.13
C GLN A 200 -19.51 -23.50 -6.69
N ARG A 201 -20.38 -24.50 -6.55
CA ARG A 201 -20.60 -25.15 -5.25
C ARG A 201 -19.31 -25.82 -4.79
N GLY A 202 -18.76 -25.37 -3.66
CA GLY A 202 -17.49 -25.86 -3.12
C GLY A 202 -16.32 -24.92 -3.34
N ASP A 203 -16.52 -23.78 -4.00
CA ASP A 203 -15.53 -22.72 -4.09
C ASP A 203 -15.11 -22.22 -2.71
N LEU A 204 -13.85 -21.78 -2.64
CA LEU A 204 -13.21 -21.37 -1.40
C LEU A 204 -13.09 -19.85 -1.35
N PHE A 205 -13.63 -19.27 -0.28
CA PHE A 205 -13.31 -17.90 0.12
C PHE A 205 -11.96 -17.91 0.83
N THR A 206 -10.91 -17.64 0.07
CA THR A 206 -9.54 -17.61 0.60
C THR A 206 -9.17 -16.21 1.09
N SER A 207 -8.42 -16.16 2.19
CA SER A 207 -7.85 -14.93 2.72
C SER A 207 -6.46 -15.22 3.29
N ILE A 208 -5.58 -14.21 3.22
CA ILE A 208 -4.25 -14.24 3.82
C ILE A 208 -4.15 -13.02 4.73
N ALA A 209 -3.78 -13.20 5.98
CA ALA A 209 -3.65 -12.09 6.92
C ALA A 209 -2.70 -12.41 8.06
N ASN A 210 -2.00 -11.38 8.54
CA ASN A 210 -1.33 -11.46 9.84
C ASN A 210 -2.38 -11.46 10.95
N TRP A 211 -2.32 -12.46 11.83
CA TRP A 211 -3.19 -12.57 13.00
C TRP A 211 -2.93 -11.42 13.99
N ASN A 212 -1.66 -11.21 14.35
CA ASN A 212 -1.25 -10.20 15.31
C ASN A 212 0.06 -9.54 14.86
N THR A 213 0.17 -8.24 15.12
CA THR A 213 1.24 -7.37 14.64
C THR A 213 2.19 -6.98 15.79
N GLY A 214 2.01 -7.62 16.96
CA GLY A 214 2.87 -7.44 18.13
C GLY A 214 2.74 -6.05 18.77
N GLY A 215 1.71 -5.29 18.43
CA GLY A 215 1.48 -3.94 18.92
C GLY A 215 2.43 -2.88 18.38
N GLN A 216 3.32 -3.22 17.44
CA GLN A 216 4.32 -2.31 16.87
C GLN A 216 3.71 -1.10 16.17
N LYS A 217 2.45 -1.22 15.72
CA LYS A 217 1.70 -0.18 15.02
C LYS A 217 0.47 0.30 15.82
N ASP A 218 0.33 -0.15 17.06
CA ASP A 218 -0.72 0.38 17.93
C ASP A 218 -0.45 1.87 18.19
N ILE A 219 -1.52 2.67 18.27
CA ILE A 219 -1.42 4.09 18.58
C ILE A 219 -2.16 4.39 19.88
N ILE A 220 -1.64 5.35 20.64
CA ILE A 220 -2.31 5.90 21.81
C ILE A 220 -2.77 7.29 21.44
N TRP A 221 -4.07 7.55 21.57
CA TRP A 221 -4.66 8.86 21.31
C TRP A 221 -5.61 9.24 22.43
N ARG A 222 -5.31 10.35 23.12
CA ARG A 222 -6.08 10.88 24.27
C ARG A 222 -6.32 9.86 25.38
N GLY A 223 -5.30 9.07 25.70
CA GLY A 223 -5.36 8.03 26.73
C GLY A 223 -5.94 6.69 26.27
N GLU A 224 -6.59 6.66 25.10
CA GLU A 224 -7.15 5.43 24.53
C GLU A 224 -6.16 4.72 23.62
N LYS A 225 -6.09 3.39 23.73
CA LYS A 225 -5.22 2.54 22.91
C LYS A 225 -6.00 1.96 21.73
N TYR A 226 -5.56 2.28 20.51
CA TYR A 226 -6.09 1.75 19.27
C TYR A 226 -5.15 0.67 18.75
N LEU A 227 -5.69 -0.53 18.57
CA LEU A 227 -4.91 -1.71 18.20
C LEU A 227 -4.86 -1.87 16.68
N TRP A 228 -3.65 -2.02 16.13
CA TRP A 228 -3.45 -2.32 14.72
C TRP A 228 -3.34 -3.84 14.52
N SER A 229 -4.43 -4.58 14.73
CA SER A 229 -4.40 -6.06 14.75
C SER A 229 -5.68 -6.65 14.18
N LYS A 230 -5.56 -7.70 13.35
CA LYS A 230 -6.72 -8.35 12.70
C LYS A 230 -7.44 -9.34 13.60
N SER A 231 -6.77 -9.86 14.63
CA SER A 231 -7.32 -10.89 15.52
C SER A 231 -8.68 -10.51 16.14
N ARG A 232 -8.85 -9.26 16.59
CA ARG A 232 -10.13 -8.78 17.17
C ARG A 232 -11.26 -8.79 16.16
N GLU A 233 -11.00 -8.39 14.92
CA GLU A 233 -12.01 -8.35 13.87
C GLU A 233 -12.38 -9.76 13.41
N PHE A 234 -11.42 -10.65 13.17
CA PHE A 234 -11.72 -12.03 12.79
C PHE A 234 -12.58 -12.77 13.81
N LEU A 235 -12.40 -12.50 15.11
CA LEU A 235 -13.24 -13.09 16.16
C LEU A 235 -14.72 -12.69 16.02
N ARG A 236 -15.01 -11.47 15.52
CA ARG A 236 -16.38 -11.01 15.25
C ARG A 236 -17.01 -11.75 14.07
N PHE A 237 -16.17 -12.17 13.11
CA PHE A 237 -16.58 -12.89 11.90
C PHE A 237 -16.44 -14.41 12.02
N ILE A 238 -16.17 -14.96 13.21
CA ILE A 238 -15.94 -16.41 13.37
C ILE A 238 -17.10 -17.26 12.86
N ALA A 239 -18.35 -16.77 12.96
CA ALA A 239 -19.53 -17.49 12.50
C ALA A 239 -19.80 -17.37 10.99
N ALA A 240 -19.00 -16.63 10.23
CA ALA A 240 -19.25 -16.34 8.82
C ALA A 240 -19.46 -17.61 7.96
N PRO A 241 -18.60 -18.66 8.00
CA PRO A 241 -18.75 -19.83 7.13
C PRO A 241 -20.12 -20.51 7.29
N ARG A 242 -20.58 -20.63 8.53
CA ARG A 242 -21.89 -21.22 8.84
C ARG A 242 -23.07 -20.33 8.44
N LYS A 243 -22.92 -19.01 8.57
CA LYS A 243 -24.00 -18.06 8.28
C LYS A 243 -24.28 -17.92 6.78
N CYS A 244 -23.26 -17.98 5.93
CA CYS A 244 -23.43 -17.93 4.49
C CYS A 244 -23.40 -19.31 3.81
N ALA A 245 -23.16 -20.39 4.55
CA ALA A 245 -23.02 -21.75 4.02
C ALA A 245 -21.91 -21.91 2.96
N GLU A 246 -20.87 -21.09 3.07
CA GLU A 246 -19.70 -21.10 2.18
C GLU A 246 -18.45 -21.61 2.91
N THR A 247 -17.47 -22.11 2.15
CA THR A 247 -16.22 -22.60 2.74
C THR A 247 -15.17 -21.49 2.78
N PHE A 248 -14.64 -21.19 3.96
CA PHE A 248 -13.60 -20.19 4.14
C PHE A 248 -12.26 -20.84 4.44
N GLU A 249 -11.20 -20.37 3.79
CA GLU A 249 -9.83 -20.72 4.11
C GLU A 249 -9.03 -19.46 4.49
N LEU A 250 -8.33 -19.51 5.62
CA LEU A 250 -7.51 -18.42 6.11
C LEU A 250 -6.08 -18.90 6.35
N ALA A 251 -5.14 -18.35 5.60
CA ALA A 251 -3.70 -18.50 5.86
C ALA A 251 -3.25 -17.42 6.85
N THR A 252 -2.89 -17.83 8.07
CA THR A 252 -2.58 -16.91 9.17
C THR A 252 -1.87 -17.61 10.34
N GLU A 253 -1.14 -16.85 11.15
CA GLU A 253 -0.35 -17.31 12.28
C GLU A 253 -1.14 -17.32 13.62
N ILE A 254 -2.26 -18.05 13.67
CA ILE A 254 -2.97 -18.30 14.95
C ILE A 254 -2.18 -19.30 15.80
N ARG A 255 -1.30 -18.80 16.67
CA ARG A 255 -0.47 -19.63 17.58
C ARG A 255 -1.26 -20.27 18.72
N ASN A 256 -2.34 -19.64 19.18
CA ASN A 256 -3.13 -20.16 20.30
C ASN A 256 -4.03 -21.33 19.85
N ALA A 257 -3.75 -22.53 20.36
CA ALA A 257 -4.47 -23.75 19.99
C ALA A 257 -5.98 -23.70 20.27
N ARG A 258 -6.42 -23.06 21.38
CA ARG A 258 -7.85 -22.93 21.71
C ARG A 258 -8.57 -22.04 20.71
N THR A 259 -7.94 -20.91 20.33
CA THR A 259 -8.47 -20.03 19.29
C THR A 259 -8.54 -20.76 17.95
N ARG A 260 -7.48 -21.48 17.57
CA ARG A 260 -7.44 -22.27 16.33
C ARG A 260 -8.60 -23.28 16.26
N ALA A 261 -8.74 -24.11 17.30
CA ALA A 261 -9.81 -25.10 17.40
C ALA A 261 -11.21 -24.47 17.38
N ARG A 262 -11.35 -23.25 17.93
CA ARG A 262 -12.61 -22.50 17.83
C ARG A 262 -12.94 -22.15 16.38
N PHE A 263 -12.00 -21.61 15.61
CA PHE A 263 -12.23 -21.29 14.19
C PHE A 263 -12.58 -22.54 13.37
N GLU A 264 -11.84 -23.63 13.56
CA GLU A 264 -12.09 -24.92 12.89
C GLU A 264 -13.49 -25.46 13.22
N ARG A 265 -13.94 -25.36 14.48
CA ARG A 265 -15.30 -25.74 14.88
C ARG A 265 -16.36 -24.92 14.12
N TYR A 266 -16.11 -23.66 13.80
CA TYR A 266 -17.01 -22.81 13.03
C TYR A 266 -16.89 -22.99 11.50
N GLY A 267 -16.11 -23.97 11.03
CA GLY A 267 -16.00 -24.33 9.61
C GLY A 267 -14.90 -23.59 8.85
N TRP A 268 -14.01 -22.86 9.55
CA TRP A 268 -12.84 -22.28 8.91
C TRP A 268 -11.78 -23.34 8.64
N ARG A 269 -11.20 -23.32 7.43
CA ARG A 269 -9.97 -24.04 7.10
C ARG A 269 -8.79 -23.13 7.40
N LEU A 270 -7.84 -23.57 8.23
CA LEU A 270 -6.68 -22.76 8.61
C LEU A 270 -5.40 -23.31 7.99
N ARG A 271 -4.66 -22.45 7.28
CA ARG A 271 -3.36 -22.76 6.66
C ARG A 271 -2.24 -21.99 7.34
N ALA A 272 -1.02 -22.52 7.25
CA ALA A 272 0.16 -21.73 7.55
C ALA A 272 0.31 -20.63 6.48
N PRO A 273 0.70 -19.40 6.86
CA PRO A 273 1.02 -18.34 5.92
C PRO A 273 2.30 -18.62 5.14
#